data_AF-A0A1I3JXC2-F1
#
_entry.id   AF-A0A1I3JXC2-F1
#
_cell.length_a   1.000
_cell.length_b   1.000
_cell.length_c   1.000
_cell.angle_alpha   90.00
_cell.angle_beta   90.00
_cell.angle_gamma   90.00
#
_symmetry.space_group_name_H-M   'P 1'
#
loop_
_entity.id
_entity.type
_entity.pdbx_description
1 polymer ?
#
loop_
_entity_poly.entity_id
_entity_poly.type
_entity_poly.pdbx_seq_one_letter_code
_entity_poly.pdbx_strand_id
1 'polypeptide(L)' 'MAKKAVASLKTGKGKDYTKVITAVRSPKTGAYTFKELIAHNDHVKEAIEVAREAVIESAQ' A
#
# COMPACT_ATOMS: atom_id res chain seq x y z
N MET A 1 39.84 26.17 0.18
CA MET A 1 39.23 24.91 0.64
C MET A 1 37.72 24.98 0.44
N ALA A 2 37.19 24.29 -0.58
CA ALA A 2 35.74 24.13 -0.71
C ALA A 2 35.29 23.06 0.29
N LYS A 3 34.55 23.45 1.32
CA LYS A 3 33.98 22.51 2.28
C LYS A 3 32.87 21.73 1.57
N LYS A 4 33.20 20.56 1.03
CA LYS A 4 32.23 19.64 0.41
C LYS A 4 31.25 19.21 1.51
N ALA A 5 30.04 19.76 1.47
CA ALA A 5 28.94 19.27 2.28
C ALA A 5 28.59 17.87 1.77
N VAL A 6 28.93 16.84 2.55
CA VAL A 6 28.45 15.48 2.29
C VAL A 6 27.02 15.44 2.80
N ALA A 7 26.06 15.44 1.88
CA ALA A 7 24.67 15.17 2.20
C ALA A 7 24.60 13.76 2.80
N SER A 8 24.38 13.67 4.10
CA SER A 8 24.05 12.39 4.72
C SER A 8 22.75 11.90 4.07
N LEU A 9 22.78 10.73 3.43
CA LEU A 9 21.56 10.02 3.09
C LEU A 9 20.83 9.82 4.42
N LYS A 10 19.67 10.48 4.59
CA LYS A 10 18.77 10.21 5.70
C LYS A 10 18.30 8.76 5.57
N THR A 11 19.03 7.84 6.19
CA THR A 11 18.63 6.45 6.45
C THR A 11 17.59 6.37 7.58
N GLY A 12 17.01 7.51 7.98
CA GLY A 12 15.89 7.54 8.90
C GLY A 12 14.63 7.08 8.18
N LYS A 13 14.23 5.83 8.43
CA LYS A 13 12.87 5.26 8.35
C LYS A 13 11.85 6.10 7.56
N GLY A 14 12.14 6.41 6.29
CA GLY A 14 11.42 7.44 5.56
C GLY A 14 10.12 6.98 4.91
N LYS A 15 9.72 5.73 5.20
CA LYS A 15 8.60 5.05 4.54
C LYS A 15 8.01 4.03 5.49
N ASP A 16 7.51 4.46 6.64
CA ASP A 16 6.85 3.57 7.61
C ASP A 16 5.47 3.08 7.13
N TYR A 17 4.98 3.64 6.01
CA TYR A 17 3.70 3.30 5.42
C TYR A 17 3.85 2.80 3.98
N THR A 18 3.12 1.74 3.69
CA THR A 18 3.01 1.12 2.38
C THR A 18 1.57 1.28 1.87
N LYS A 19 1.44 1.68 0.60
CA LYS A 19 0.15 1.69 -0.09
C LYS A 19 -0.11 0.29 -0.65
N VAL A 20 -1.11 -0.39 -0.10
CA VAL A 20 -1.65 -1.65 -0.60
C VAL A 20 -2.71 -1.33 -1.64
N ILE A 21 -2.52 -1.84 -2.86
CA ILE A 21 -3.47 -1.66 -3.96
C ILE A 21 -4.07 -3.03 -4.28
N THR A 22 -5.39 -3.15 -4.18
CA THR A 22 -6.11 -4.40 -4.43
C THR A 22 -7.05 -4.22 -5.62
N ALA A 23 -6.97 -5.13 -6.58
CA ALA A 23 -7.87 -5.16 -7.73
C ALA A 23 -9.18 -5.87 -7.35
N VAL A 24 -10.30 -5.16 -7.51
CA VAL A 24 -11.66 -5.64 -7.29
C VAL A 24 -12.32 -5.82 -8.64
N ARG A 25 -12.87 -7.00 -8.90
CA ARG A 25 -13.68 -7.25 -10.10
C ARG A 25 -15.14 -6.91 -9.80
N SER A 26 -15.74 -6.06 -10.63
CA SER A 26 -17.17 -5.77 -10.59
C SER A 26 -17.98 -7.01 -11.00
N PRO A 27 -18.90 -7.52 -10.16
CA PRO A 27 -19.72 -8.67 -10.52
C PRO A 27 -20.73 -8.35 -11.64
N LYS A 28 -21.14 -7.08 -11.75
CA LYS A 28 -22.15 -6.63 -12.73
C LYS A 28 -21.60 -6.44 -14.13
N THR A 29 -20.37 -5.94 -14.25
CA THR A 29 -19.79 -5.51 -15.55
C THR A 29 -18.49 -6.22 -15.89
N GLY A 30 -17.91 -6.98 -14.96
CA GLY A 30 -16.62 -7.64 -15.13
C GLY A 30 -15.40 -6.71 -15.14
N ALA A 31 -15.62 -5.38 -15.02
CA ALA A 31 -14.55 -4.39 -14.99
C ALA A 31 -13.73 -4.48 -13.69
N TYR A 32 -12.43 -4.24 -13.78
CA TYR A 32 -11.55 -4.16 -12.61
C TYR A 32 -11.46 -2.72 -12.11
N THR A 33 -11.65 -2.52 -10.82
CA THR A 33 -11.42 -1.26 -10.11
C THR A 33 -10.35 -1.48 -9.06
N PHE A 34 -9.52 -0.49 -8.80
CA PHE A 34 -8.50 -0.56 -7.76
C PHE A 34 -9.00 0.10 -6.48
N LYS A 35 -8.91 -0.60 -5.36
CA LYS A 35 -9.04 -0.01 -4.02
C LYS A 35 -7.64 0.19 -3.44
N GLU A 36 -7.43 1.35 -2.81
CA GLU A 36 -6.17 1.70 -2.17
C GLU A 36 -6.34 1.75 -0.66
N LEU A 37 -5.38 1.20 0.07
CA LEU A 37 -5.31 1.26 1.52
C LEU A 37 -3.88 1.57 1.95
N ILE A 38 -3.71 2.47 2.91
CA ILE A 38 -2.40 2.82 3.47
C ILE A 38 -2.24 2.05 4.78
N ALA A 39 -1.22 1.19 4.85
CA ALA A 39 -0.92 0.38 6.03
C ALA A 39 0.50 0.68 6.53
N HIS A 40 0.71 0.58 7.84
CA HIS A 40 2.06 0.59 8.39
C HIS A 40 2.82 -0.65 7.91
N ASN A 41 4.12 -0.53 7.67
CA ASN A 41 4.95 -1.61 7.10
C ASN A 41 4.88 -2.91 7.90
N ASP A 42 4.81 -2.81 9.22
CA ASP A 42 4.73 -3.96 10.12
C ASP A 42 3.42 -4.76 9.95
N HIS A 43 2.36 -4.10 9.50
CA HIS A 43 1.01 -4.65 9.37
C HIS A 43 0.58 -4.87 7.91
N VAL A 44 1.50 -4.84 6.95
CA VAL A 44 1.15 -4.99 5.52
C VAL A 44 0.51 -6.34 5.20
N LYS A 45 0.91 -7.42 5.90
CA LYS A 45 0.31 -8.75 5.68
C LYS A 45 -1.16 -8.78 6.10
N GLU A 46 -1.45 -8.28 7.30
CA GLU A 46 -2.83 -8.15 7.81
C GLU A 46 -3.67 -7.24 6.91
N ALA A 47 -3.08 -6.13 6.44
CA ALA A 47 -3.73 -5.22 5.51
C ALA A 47 -4.12 -5.89 4.17
N ILE A 48 -3.32 -6.85 3.69
CA ILE A 48 -3.64 -7.62 2.48
C ILE A 48 -4.77 -8.63 2.75
N GLU A 49 -4.80 -9.27 3.91
CA GLU A 49 -5.86 -10.21 4.29
C GLU A 49 -7.20 -9.50 4.46
N VAL A 50 -7.24 -8.39 5.20
CA VAL A 50 -8.45 -7.54 5.33
C VAL A 50 -8.91 -7.01 3.97
N ALA A 51 -7.98 -6.56 3.13
CA ALA A 51 -8.32 -6.09 1.79
C ALA A 51 -8.93 -7.19 0.91
N ARG A 52 -8.49 -8.45 1.06
CA ARG A 52 -9.07 -9.61 0.35
C ARG A 52 -10.47 -9.94 0.85
N GLU A 53 -10.70 -9.97 2.16
CA GLU A 53 -12.02 -10.21 2.75
C GLU A 53 -13.03 -9.16 2.29
N ALA A 54 -12.64 -7.87 2.30
CA ALA A 54 -13.47 -6.77 1.81
C ALA A 54 -13.79 -6.85 0.30
N VAL A 55 -12.99 -7.56 -0.51
CA VAL A 55 -13.32 -7.84 -1.91
C VAL A 55 -14.40 -8.92 -1.99
N ILE A 56 -14.28 -9.98 -1.20
CA ILE A 56 -15.20 -11.13 -1.21
C ILE A 56 -16.59 -10.71 -0.72
N GLU A 57 -16.68 -9.94 0.36
CA GLU A 57 -17.95 -9.44 0.88
C GLU A 57 -18.65 -8.49 -0.11
N SER A 58 -17.90 -7.68 -0.87
CA SER A 58 -18.46 -6.82 -1.92
C SER A 58 -18.89 -7.55 -3.19
N ALA A 59 -18.56 -8.84 -3.30
CA ALA A 59 -18.94 -9.70 -4.42
C ALA A 59 -20.16 -10.60 -4.11
N GLN A 60 -20.66 -10.57 -2.87
CA GLN A 60 -21.93 -11.21 -2.48
C GLN A 60 -23.14 -10.35 -2.87
#